data_AF-A0A166BM27-F1
#
_entry.id   AF-A0A166BM27-F1
#
_cell.length_a   1.000
_cell.length_b   1.000
_cell.length_c   1.000
_cell.angle_alpha   90.00
_cell.angle_beta   90.00
_cell.angle_gamma   90.00
#
_symmetry.space_group_name_H-M   'P 1'
#
loop_
_entity.id
_entity.type
_entity.pdbx_description
1 polymer ?
#
loop_
_entity_poly.entity_id
_entity_poly.type
_entity_poly.pdbx_seq_one_letter_code
_entity_poly.pdbx_strand_id
1 'polypeptide(L)'
;MSTSQDNKAEFLSNLDQLFAKYFEEKENYGREKTAQDKFWGTYLRSMEDEDEARPKDWDGNTGSILTFVRVLLRLTGLFAATVAAFVIESYKSLSRDSGDQTVVLLGQILAATMNSSSNFTSSAASTDEFHAPLPIVLANALWFISLVVALACALLATLVQQWSRDYVRDLKTRDTLDEDIASRALNHVYIRMGVDRYGMDGVVNLIVALVHLAVILFATGLLLFLFPINDVISWCTMFALTVFGLAYLIAGIL
;
A
#
# COMPACT_ATOMS: atom_id res chain seq x y z
N MET A 1 -16.37 17.75 -78.59
CA MET A 1 -15.20 18.63 -78.32
C MET A 1 -15.11 19.10 -76.86
N SER A 2 -16.18 18.94 -76.04
CA SER A 2 -16.23 19.34 -74.62
C SER A 2 -15.48 18.40 -73.65
N THR A 3 -15.50 17.09 -73.90
CA THR A 3 -14.98 16.05 -72.98
C THR A 3 -13.46 16.01 -72.87
N SER A 4 -12.72 16.43 -73.91
CA SER A 4 -11.25 16.43 -73.87
C SER A 4 -10.67 17.61 -73.08
N GLN A 5 -11.39 18.72 -72.98
CA GLN A 5 -10.95 19.85 -72.15
C GLN A 5 -11.21 19.60 -70.67
N ASP A 6 -12.30 18.90 -70.35
CA ASP A 6 -12.68 18.54 -68.99
C ASP A 6 -11.66 17.60 -68.34
N ASN A 7 -11.29 16.52 -69.05
CA ASN A 7 -10.25 15.58 -68.59
C ASN A 7 -8.88 16.25 -68.39
N LYS A 8 -8.57 17.27 -69.20
CA LYS A 8 -7.33 18.04 -69.05
C LYS A 8 -7.37 18.92 -67.80
N ALA A 9 -8.52 19.53 -67.51
CA ALA A 9 -8.69 20.34 -66.30
C ALA A 9 -8.61 19.48 -65.03
N GLU A 10 -9.24 18.30 -65.03
CA GLU A 10 -9.18 17.34 -63.93
C GLU A 10 -7.75 16.85 -63.68
N PHE A 11 -7.02 16.51 -64.75
CA PHE A 11 -5.62 16.11 -64.64
C PHE A 11 -4.73 17.20 -64.04
N LEU A 12 -4.91 18.45 -64.48
CA LEU A 12 -4.16 19.59 -63.95
C LEU A 12 -4.49 19.86 -62.47
N SER A 13 -5.77 19.76 -62.09
CA SER A 13 -6.20 19.88 -60.69
C SER A 13 -5.59 18.80 -59.80
N ASN A 14 -5.57 17.55 -60.26
CA ASN A 14 -4.94 16.45 -59.52
C ASN A 14 -3.43 16.66 -59.38
N LEU A 15 -2.77 17.21 -60.40
CA LEU A 15 -1.35 17.53 -60.38
C LEU A 15 -1.03 18.64 -59.39
N ASP A 16 -1.84 19.71 -59.37
CA ASP A 16 -1.69 20.80 -58.39
C ASP A 16 -1.92 20.30 -56.97
N GLN A 17 -2.89 19.41 -56.75
CA GLN A 17 -3.12 18.80 -55.44
C GLN A 17 -1.96 17.90 -55.02
N LEU A 18 -1.37 17.16 -55.95
CA LEU A 18 -0.20 16.30 -55.71
C LEU A 18 1.04 17.15 -55.41
N PHE A 19 1.24 18.25 -56.13
CA PHE A 19 2.32 19.19 -55.85
C PHE A 19 2.12 19.91 -54.53
N ALA A 20 0.91 20.39 -54.23
CA ALA A 20 0.60 21.00 -52.94
C ALA A 20 0.90 20.04 -51.79
N LYS A 21 0.45 18.79 -51.90
CA LYS A 21 0.77 17.74 -50.91
C LYS A 21 2.27 17.47 -50.81
N TYR A 22 2.98 17.37 -51.93
CA TYR A 22 4.42 17.15 -51.95
C TYR A 22 5.20 18.32 -51.33
N PHE A 23 4.81 19.56 -51.63
CA PHE A 23 5.45 20.75 -51.06
C PHE A 23 5.12 20.92 -49.58
N GLU A 24 3.90 20.62 -49.13
CA GLU A 24 3.50 20.65 -47.73
C GLU A 24 4.22 19.58 -46.91
N GLU A 25 4.37 18.36 -47.46
CA GLU A 25 5.13 17.26 -46.85
C GLU A 25 6.63 17.58 -46.83
N LYS A 26 7.16 18.18 -47.89
CA LYS A 26 8.56 18.66 -47.97
C LYS A 26 8.83 19.85 -47.04
N GLU A 27 7.87 20.76 -46.88
CA GLU A 27 7.95 21.86 -45.91
C GLU A 27 7.82 21.35 -44.47
N ASN A 28 7.03 20.31 -44.20
CA ASN A 28 7.00 19.65 -42.90
C ASN A 28 8.33 18.92 -42.61
N TYR A 29 8.93 18.28 -43.62
CA TYR A 29 10.23 17.61 -43.50
C TYR A 29 11.40 18.62 -43.41
N GLY A 30 11.25 19.78 -44.06
CA GLY A 30 12.24 20.85 -44.15
C GLY A 30 12.06 22.00 -43.15
N ARG A 31 10.96 22.02 -42.37
CA ARG A 31 10.79 22.92 -41.24
C ARG A 31 11.93 22.59 -40.28
N GLU A 32 12.92 23.48 -40.28
CA GLU A 32 14.13 23.34 -39.49
C GLU A 32 13.71 22.95 -38.08
N LYS A 33 13.99 21.68 -37.69
CA LYS A 33 13.64 21.15 -36.37
C LYS A 33 13.97 22.22 -35.35
N THR A 34 12.93 22.72 -34.68
CA THR A 34 13.03 23.86 -33.78
C THR A 34 14.17 23.58 -32.80
N ALA A 35 14.87 24.60 -32.29
CA ALA A 35 15.95 24.35 -31.31
C ALA A 35 15.50 23.43 -30.16
N GLN A 36 14.21 23.51 -29.79
CA GLN A 36 13.52 22.57 -28.88
C GLN A 36 13.42 21.14 -29.41
N ASP A 37 13.03 20.90 -30.66
CA ASP A 37 12.93 19.55 -31.25
C ASP A 37 14.30 18.89 -31.40
N LYS A 38 15.35 19.67 -31.72
CA LYS A 38 16.73 19.20 -31.70
C LYS A 38 17.19 18.87 -30.28
N PHE A 39 16.85 19.71 -29.30
CA PHE A 39 17.15 19.47 -27.89
C PHE A 39 16.48 18.19 -27.38
N TRP A 40 15.16 18.06 -27.57
CA TRP A 40 14.40 16.88 -27.15
C TRP A 40 14.79 15.63 -27.94
N GLY A 41 15.07 15.75 -29.23
CA GLY A 41 15.57 14.64 -30.05
C GLY A 41 16.95 14.15 -29.62
N THR A 42 17.85 15.05 -29.21
CA THR A 42 19.17 14.69 -28.67
C THR A 42 19.04 14.07 -27.28
N TYR A 43 18.17 14.62 -26.42
CA TYR A 43 17.84 14.05 -25.11
C TYR A 43 17.29 12.63 -25.23
N LEU A 44 16.28 12.43 -26.09
CA LEU A 44 15.67 11.13 -26.32
C LEU A 44 16.67 10.11 -26.88
N ARG A 45 17.53 10.51 -27.81
CA ARG A 45 18.58 9.64 -28.37
C ARG A 45 19.64 9.27 -27.33
N SER A 46 20.02 10.21 -26.46
CA SER A 46 20.95 9.94 -25.36
C SER A 46 20.33 9.05 -24.27
N MET A 47 19.00 9.08 -24.13
CA MET A 47 18.26 8.26 -23.17
C MET A 47 17.86 6.90 -23.74
N GLU A 48 17.91 6.71 -25.06
CA GLU A 48 17.54 5.46 -25.75
C GLU A 48 18.44 4.30 -25.30
N ASP A 49 19.74 4.52 -25.17
CA ASP A 49 20.69 3.50 -24.68
C ASP A 49 20.40 3.11 -23.22
N GLU A 50 20.04 4.08 -22.36
CA GLU A 50 19.63 3.81 -20.98
C GLU A 50 18.25 3.16 -20.89
N ASP A 51 17.32 3.58 -21.74
CA ASP A 51 15.95 3.07 -21.84
C ASP A 51 15.90 1.68 -22.50
N GLU A 52 16.95 1.24 -23.22
CA GLU A 52 17.07 -0.14 -23.70
C GLU A 52 17.71 -1.07 -22.67
N ALA A 53 18.63 -0.54 -21.85
CA ALA A 53 19.28 -1.27 -20.76
C ALA A 53 18.34 -1.47 -19.56
N ARG A 54 17.60 -0.43 -19.17
CA ARG A 54 16.73 -0.46 -17.98
C ARG A 54 15.64 -1.53 -18.04
N PRO A 55 14.89 -1.75 -19.15
CA PRO A 55 13.86 -2.78 -19.22
C PRO A 55 14.41 -4.19 -19.03
N LYS A 56 15.64 -4.48 -19.48
CA LYS A 56 16.25 -5.82 -19.33
C LYS A 56 16.57 -6.13 -17.86
N ASP A 57 17.11 -5.15 -17.12
CA ASP A 57 17.34 -5.29 -15.67
C ASP A 57 16.02 -5.18 -14.88
N TRP A 58 15.07 -4.40 -15.38
CA TRP A 58 13.80 -4.12 -14.73
C TRP A 58 12.78 -5.24 -14.88
N ASP A 59 12.69 -5.94 -16.02
CA ASP A 59 11.69 -6.99 -16.23
C ASP A 59 11.91 -8.15 -15.24
N GLY A 60 13.19 -8.50 -14.99
CA GLY A 60 13.58 -9.45 -13.95
C GLY A 60 13.32 -8.94 -12.52
N ASN A 61 13.76 -7.72 -12.20
CA ASN A 61 13.62 -7.16 -10.85
C ASN A 61 12.16 -6.86 -10.48
N THR A 62 11.38 -6.36 -11.44
CA THR A 62 9.99 -5.93 -11.24
C THR A 62 9.05 -7.11 -11.17
N GLY A 63 9.29 -8.17 -11.95
CA GLY A 63 8.59 -9.44 -11.77
C GLY A 63 8.76 -10.00 -10.36
N SER A 64 9.99 -9.93 -9.83
CA SER A 64 10.32 -10.32 -8.46
C SER A 64 9.63 -9.41 -7.42
N ILE A 65 9.75 -8.09 -7.55
CA ILE A 65 9.15 -7.10 -6.64
C ILE A 65 7.63 -7.20 -6.65
N LEU A 66 6.98 -7.31 -7.81
CA LEU A 66 5.54 -7.49 -7.92
C LEU A 66 5.09 -8.78 -7.24
N THR A 67 5.86 -9.86 -7.38
CA THR A 67 5.56 -11.13 -6.73
C THR A 67 5.72 -11.02 -5.21
N PHE A 68 6.82 -10.41 -4.76
CA PHE A 68 7.07 -10.09 -3.35
C PHE A 68 5.95 -9.25 -2.75
N VAL A 69 5.58 -8.14 -3.39
CA VAL A 69 4.50 -7.23 -2.95
C VAL A 69 3.16 -7.98 -2.88
N ARG A 70 2.84 -8.86 -3.85
CA ARG A 70 1.63 -9.70 -3.79
C ARG A 70 1.64 -10.71 -2.65
N VAL A 71 2.80 -11.29 -2.33
CA VAL A 71 2.93 -12.20 -1.19
C VAL A 71 2.80 -11.42 0.11
N LEU A 72 3.49 -10.29 0.22
CA LEU A 72 3.46 -9.39 1.36
C LEU A 72 2.04 -8.90 1.65
N LEU A 73 1.28 -8.47 0.63
CA LEU A 73 -0.10 -8.03 0.80
C LEU A 73 -1.01 -9.14 1.37
N ARG A 74 -0.82 -10.39 0.95
CA ARG A 74 -1.55 -11.55 1.49
C ARG A 74 -1.19 -11.80 2.95
N LEU A 75 0.10 -11.73 3.29
CA LEU A 75 0.58 -11.87 4.67
C LEU A 75 0.06 -10.75 5.56
N THR A 76 0.11 -9.49 5.10
CA THR A 76 -0.43 -8.32 5.82
C THR A 76 -1.93 -8.45 6.04
N GLY A 77 -2.69 -8.95 5.06
CA GLY A 77 -4.12 -9.22 5.22
C GLY A 77 -4.42 -10.29 6.26
N LEU A 78 -3.65 -11.40 6.26
CA LEU A 78 -3.79 -12.46 7.26
C LEU A 78 -3.42 -11.97 8.67
N PHE A 79 -2.36 -11.17 8.77
CA PHE A 79 -1.97 -10.53 10.02
C PHE A 79 -3.07 -9.58 10.53
N ALA A 80 -3.60 -8.70 9.67
CA ALA A 80 -4.70 -7.80 10.04
C ALA A 80 -5.96 -8.56 10.49
N ALA A 81 -6.30 -9.68 9.84
CA ALA A 81 -7.41 -10.53 10.27
C ALA A 81 -7.16 -11.16 11.65
N THR A 82 -5.94 -11.60 11.91
CA THR A 82 -5.52 -12.14 13.22
C THR A 82 -5.65 -11.06 14.29
N VAL A 83 -5.09 -9.87 14.07
CA VAL A 83 -5.20 -8.72 14.98
C VAL A 83 -6.68 -8.37 15.21
N ALA A 84 -7.50 -8.33 14.17
CA ALA A 84 -8.93 -8.03 14.28
C ALA A 84 -9.67 -9.05 15.17
N ALA A 85 -9.32 -10.34 15.10
CA ALA A 85 -9.90 -11.35 15.99
C ALA A 85 -9.56 -11.09 17.47
N PHE A 86 -8.31 -10.74 17.77
CA PHE A 86 -7.90 -10.36 19.13
C PHE A 86 -8.57 -9.06 19.59
N VAL A 87 -8.72 -8.06 18.71
CA VAL A 87 -9.44 -6.82 19.01
C VAL A 87 -10.90 -7.13 19.33
N ILE A 88 -11.58 -7.95 18.53
CA ILE A 88 -12.99 -8.34 18.79
C ILE A 88 -13.11 -9.05 20.14
N GLU A 89 -12.20 -9.96 20.47
CA GLU A 89 -12.23 -10.68 21.75
C GLU A 89 -11.93 -9.75 22.92
N SER A 90 -10.97 -8.84 22.77
CA SER A 90 -10.64 -7.88 23.83
C SER A 90 -11.69 -6.80 24.02
N TYR A 91 -12.44 -6.44 22.98
CA TYR A 91 -13.61 -5.57 23.10
C TYR A 91 -14.64 -6.14 24.07
N LYS A 92 -14.82 -7.46 24.08
CA LYS A 92 -15.68 -8.12 25.06
C LYS A 92 -15.14 -7.98 26.48
N SER A 93 -13.81 -7.97 26.64
CA SER A 93 -13.15 -7.75 27.93
C SER A 93 -13.12 -6.28 28.38
N LEU A 94 -13.27 -5.31 27.45
CA LEU A 94 -13.44 -3.88 27.78
C LEU A 94 -14.88 -3.52 28.11
N SER A 95 -15.84 -4.29 27.62
CA SER A 95 -17.25 -4.16 27.99
C SER A 95 -17.50 -4.92 29.28
N ARG A 96 -18.26 -4.31 30.21
CA ARG A 96 -18.68 -4.94 31.45
C ARG A 96 -19.44 -6.22 31.09
N ASP A 97 -18.86 -7.39 31.37
CA ASP A 97 -19.52 -8.65 31.07
C ASP A 97 -20.86 -8.68 31.82
N SER A 98 -21.96 -8.71 31.07
CA SER A 98 -23.32 -8.83 31.59
C SER A 98 -23.44 -10.07 32.50
N GLY A 99 -22.59 -11.08 32.29
CA GLY A 99 -22.43 -12.25 33.16
C GLY A 99 -21.91 -11.90 34.55
N ASP A 100 -20.80 -11.15 34.63
CA ASP A 100 -20.17 -10.78 35.89
C ASP A 100 -21.05 -9.82 36.73
N GLN A 101 -21.77 -8.92 36.05
CA GLN A 101 -22.79 -8.08 36.69
C GLN A 101 -23.95 -8.92 37.24
N THR A 102 -24.35 -9.98 36.51
CA THR A 102 -25.37 -10.93 36.95
C THR A 102 -24.89 -11.79 38.11
N VAL A 103 -23.61 -12.20 38.15
CA VAL A 103 -23.02 -12.96 39.26
C VAL A 103 -22.89 -12.09 40.51
N VAL A 104 -22.50 -10.82 40.37
CA VAL A 104 -22.46 -9.86 41.48
C VAL A 104 -23.87 -9.56 41.99
N LEU A 105 -24.85 -9.34 41.09
CA LEU A 105 -26.26 -9.17 41.46
C LEU A 105 -26.84 -10.43 42.12
N LEU A 106 -26.56 -11.63 41.58
CA LEU A 106 -26.97 -12.91 42.16
C LEU A 106 -26.33 -13.13 43.53
N GLY A 107 -25.05 -12.77 43.70
CA GLY A 107 -24.36 -12.81 44.99
C GLY A 107 -24.98 -11.86 46.01
N GLN A 108 -25.34 -10.64 45.60
CA GLN A 108 -26.04 -9.66 46.44
C GLN A 108 -27.47 -10.12 46.80
N ILE A 109 -28.21 -10.69 45.85
CA ILE A 109 -29.55 -11.25 46.08
C ILE A 109 -29.49 -12.44 47.04
N LEU A 110 -28.51 -13.34 46.86
CA LEU A 110 -28.31 -14.49 47.74
C LEU A 110 -27.94 -14.04 49.17
N ALA A 111 -27.07 -13.05 49.31
CA ALA A 111 -26.70 -12.47 50.60
C ALA A 111 -27.89 -11.76 51.29
N ALA A 112 -28.72 -11.04 50.53
CA ALA A 112 -29.93 -10.40 51.05
C ALA A 112 -31.02 -11.42 51.45
N THR A 113 -31.10 -12.56 50.73
CA THR A 113 -32.06 -13.62 51.04
C THR A 113 -31.63 -14.47 52.24
N MET A 114 -30.32 -14.69 52.43
CA MET A 114 -29.78 -15.43 53.58
C MET A 114 -29.75 -14.62 54.88
N ASN A 115 -29.70 -13.28 54.80
CA ASN A 115 -29.62 -12.39 55.95
C ASN A 115 -30.91 -11.57 56.12
N SER A 116 -32.05 -12.25 56.26
CA SER A 116 -33.38 -11.61 56.37
C SER A 116 -33.65 -10.85 57.68
N SER A 117 -32.63 -10.60 58.51
CA SER A 117 -32.80 -10.02 59.86
C SER A 117 -32.06 -8.71 60.12
N SER A 118 -31.20 -8.24 59.21
CA SER A 118 -30.53 -6.95 59.34
C SER A 118 -31.07 -5.97 58.31
N ASN A 119 -31.59 -4.83 58.80
CA ASN A 119 -32.00 -3.70 57.99
C ASN A 119 -31.00 -3.44 56.86
N PHE A 120 -31.42 -3.75 55.64
CA PHE A 120 -30.65 -3.46 54.44
C PHE A 120 -30.71 -1.94 54.24
N THR A 121 -29.80 -1.21 54.89
CA THR A 121 -29.47 0.13 54.41
C THR A 121 -28.92 -0.10 53.01
N SER A 122 -29.74 0.23 52.01
CA SER A 122 -29.31 0.45 50.65
C SER A 122 -28.24 1.54 50.69
N SER A 123 -27.00 1.15 51.02
CA SER A 123 -25.84 1.89 50.58
C SER A 123 -25.98 1.86 49.07
N ALA A 124 -26.45 2.98 48.52
CA ALA A 124 -26.50 3.19 47.09
C ALA A 124 -25.15 2.70 46.57
N ALA A 125 -25.18 1.58 45.84
CA ALA A 125 -24.01 1.02 45.22
C ALA A 125 -23.34 2.21 44.55
N SER A 126 -22.19 2.63 45.10
CA SER A 126 -21.37 3.63 44.46
C SER A 126 -21.22 3.10 43.05
N THR A 127 -21.72 3.87 42.09
CA THR A 127 -21.38 3.71 40.69
C THR A 127 -19.90 3.97 40.62
N ASP A 128 -19.11 2.99 41.06
CA ASP A 128 -17.67 3.00 40.92
C ASP A 128 -17.47 2.91 39.41
N GLU A 129 -17.17 4.07 38.86
CA GLU A 129 -16.98 4.31 37.45
C GLU A 129 -15.98 3.24 37.00
N PHE A 130 -16.41 2.35 36.11
CA PHE A 130 -15.61 1.19 35.72
C PHE A 130 -14.37 1.70 34.98
N HIS A 131 -13.29 1.89 35.72
CA HIS A 131 -11.98 2.17 35.17
C HIS A 131 -11.39 0.83 34.74
N ALA A 132 -11.48 0.56 33.43
CA ALA A 132 -10.75 -0.54 32.84
C ALA A 132 -9.26 -0.40 33.21
N PRO A 133 -8.59 -1.47 33.68
CA PRO A 133 -7.18 -1.43 34.03
C PRO A 133 -6.35 -0.82 32.89
N LEU A 134 -5.47 0.14 33.21
CA LEU A 134 -4.52 0.75 32.28
C LEU A 134 -3.84 -0.25 31.32
N PRO A 135 -3.35 -1.44 31.74
CA PRO A 135 -2.74 -2.41 30.82
C PRO A 135 -3.70 -2.93 29.73
N ILE A 136 -5.00 -3.06 30.03
CA ILE A 136 -6.01 -3.55 29.09
C ILE A 136 -6.32 -2.47 28.04
N VAL A 137 -6.42 -1.21 28.47
CA VAL A 137 -6.61 -0.06 27.56
C VAL A 137 -5.40 0.12 26.65
N LEU A 138 -4.18 0.01 27.20
CA LEU A 138 -2.94 0.09 26.42
C LEU A 138 -2.81 -1.06 25.42
N ALA A 139 -3.14 -2.30 25.81
CA ALA A 139 -3.12 -3.44 24.89
C ALA A 139 -4.05 -3.23 23.69
N ASN A 140 -5.26 -2.71 23.93
CA ASN A 140 -6.22 -2.40 22.86
C ASN A 140 -5.73 -1.27 21.96
N ALA A 141 -5.20 -0.19 22.55
CA ALA A 141 -4.59 0.89 21.78
C ALA A 141 -3.44 0.39 20.90
N LEU A 142 -2.55 -0.44 21.45
CA LEU A 142 -1.44 -1.07 20.72
C LEU A 142 -1.94 -1.94 19.55
N TRP A 143 -2.99 -2.73 19.76
CA TRP A 143 -3.58 -3.54 18.69
C TRP A 143 -4.23 -2.69 17.59
N PHE A 144 -4.97 -1.64 17.96
CA PHE A 144 -5.50 -0.69 16.97
C PHE A 144 -4.39 -0.02 16.16
N ILE A 145 -3.34 0.45 16.82
CA ILE A 145 -2.19 1.05 16.12
C ILE A 145 -1.54 0.01 15.22
N SER A 146 -1.34 -1.23 15.67
CA SER A 146 -0.78 -2.30 14.84
C SER A 146 -1.62 -2.58 13.59
N LEU A 147 -2.95 -2.53 13.71
CA LEU A 147 -3.88 -2.71 12.60
C LEU A 147 -3.81 -1.54 11.61
N VAL A 148 -3.77 -0.30 12.12
CA VAL A 148 -3.63 0.90 11.28
C VAL A 148 -2.30 0.88 10.52
N VAL A 149 -1.20 0.50 11.18
CA VAL A 149 0.12 0.36 10.53
C VAL A 149 0.09 -0.73 9.46
N ALA A 150 -0.57 -1.87 9.72
CA ALA A 150 -0.73 -2.93 8.73
C ALA A 150 -1.56 -2.47 7.51
N LEU A 151 -2.63 -1.69 7.73
CA LEU A 151 -3.42 -1.10 6.64
C LEU A 151 -2.62 -0.07 5.84
N ALA A 152 -1.86 0.80 6.51
CA ALA A 152 -0.97 1.75 5.84
C ALA A 152 0.07 1.02 4.98
N CYS A 153 0.68 -0.05 5.51
CA CYS A 153 1.56 -0.93 4.75
C CYS A 153 0.87 -1.52 3.50
N ALA A 154 -0.36 -2.01 3.63
CA ALA A 154 -1.13 -2.56 2.51
C ALA A 154 -1.40 -1.51 1.44
N LEU A 155 -1.74 -0.28 1.83
CA LEU A 155 -1.96 0.85 0.90
C LEU A 155 -0.68 1.22 0.15
N LEU A 156 0.45 1.34 0.85
CA LEU A 156 1.75 1.60 0.22
C LEU A 156 2.11 0.48 -0.76
N ALA A 157 1.93 -0.79 -0.36
CA ALA A 157 2.16 -1.95 -1.23
C ALA A 157 1.29 -1.91 -2.50
N THR A 158 0.01 -1.57 -2.39
CA THR A 158 -0.87 -1.41 -3.56
C THR A 158 -0.45 -0.27 -4.48
N LEU A 159 0.04 0.84 -3.93
CA LEU A 159 0.53 1.97 -4.72
C LEU A 159 1.75 1.56 -5.56
N VAL A 160 2.74 0.91 -4.93
CA VAL A 160 3.91 0.35 -5.64
C VAL A 160 3.48 -0.62 -6.72
N GLN A 161 2.50 -1.48 -6.43
CA GLN A 161 1.98 -2.46 -7.38
C GLN A 161 1.27 -1.81 -8.57
N GLN A 162 0.54 -0.71 -8.36
CA GLN A 162 -0.10 0.05 -9.43
C GLN A 162 0.94 0.73 -10.31
N TRP A 163 1.90 1.41 -9.70
CA TRP A 163 2.94 2.15 -10.41
C TRP A 163 3.81 1.25 -11.25
N SER A 164 4.20 0.10 -10.70
CA SER A 164 4.95 -0.92 -11.44
C SER A 164 4.21 -1.40 -12.69
N ARG A 165 2.88 -1.61 -12.61
CA ARG A 165 2.07 -2.02 -13.77
C ARG A 165 1.90 -0.90 -14.80
N ASP A 166 1.61 0.31 -14.34
CA ASP A 166 1.40 1.46 -15.21
C ASP A 166 2.69 1.77 -15.99
N TYR A 167 3.84 1.66 -15.35
CA TYR A 167 5.15 1.82 -15.99
C TYR A 167 5.40 0.79 -17.10
N VAL A 168 5.14 -0.50 -16.84
CA VAL A 168 5.28 -1.56 -17.86
C VAL A 168 4.32 -1.34 -19.02
N ARG A 169 3.10 -0.87 -18.75
CA ARG A 169 2.10 -0.56 -19.77
C ARG A 169 2.53 0.62 -20.65
N ASP A 170 3.08 1.67 -20.04
CA ASP A 170 3.55 2.85 -20.76
C ASP A 170 4.75 2.53 -21.64
N LEU A 171 5.72 1.73 -21.15
CA LEU A 171 6.83 1.22 -21.97
C LEU A 171 6.34 0.49 -23.21
N LYS A 172 5.35 -0.41 -23.07
CA LYS A 172 4.81 -1.18 -24.18
C LYS A 172 4.01 -0.34 -25.18
N THR A 173 3.35 0.72 -24.71
CA THR A 173 2.53 1.61 -25.56
C THR A 173 3.40 2.55 -26.39
N ARG A 174 4.58 2.93 -25.90
CA ARG A 174 5.56 3.80 -26.59
C ARG A 174 6.09 3.23 -27.91
N ASP A 175 6.07 1.90 -28.08
CA ASP A 175 6.51 1.24 -29.31
C ASP A 175 5.50 1.41 -30.47
N THR A 176 4.31 1.97 -30.20
CA THR A 176 3.17 1.92 -31.13
C THR A 176 2.61 3.27 -31.57
N LEU A 177 3.03 4.41 -30.98
CA LEU A 177 2.42 5.72 -31.26
C LEU A 177 3.43 6.74 -31.81
N ASP A 178 3.11 7.26 -32.99
CA ASP A 178 3.83 8.31 -33.72
C ASP A 178 3.48 9.69 -33.13
N GLU A 179 3.85 9.92 -31.87
CA GLU A 179 3.54 11.14 -31.10
C GLU A 179 4.66 12.18 -31.17
N ASP A 180 4.31 13.46 -31.04
CA ASP A 180 5.24 14.59 -31.10
C ASP A 180 6.40 14.48 -30.09
N ILE A 181 7.62 14.81 -30.53
CA ILE A 181 8.89 14.53 -29.83
C ILE A 181 8.94 15.23 -28.46
N ALA A 182 8.41 16.45 -28.38
CA ALA A 182 8.39 17.24 -27.14
C ALA A 182 7.43 16.64 -26.10
N SER A 183 6.25 16.20 -26.53
CA SER A 183 5.25 15.52 -25.70
C SER A 183 5.81 14.21 -25.13
N ARG A 184 6.50 13.44 -25.97
CA ARG A 184 7.17 12.19 -25.60
C ARG A 184 8.25 12.41 -24.55
N ALA A 185 9.04 13.46 -24.70
CA ALA A 185 10.11 13.79 -23.78
C ALA A 185 9.60 14.32 -22.43
N LEU A 186 8.56 15.16 -22.42
CA LEU A 186 7.92 15.64 -21.19
C LEU A 186 7.28 14.51 -20.40
N ASN A 187 6.56 13.60 -21.07
CA ASN A 187 5.96 12.44 -20.41
C ASN A 187 7.04 11.48 -19.87
N HIS A 188 8.13 11.27 -20.62
CA HIS A 188 9.29 10.49 -20.16
C HIS A 188 9.96 11.11 -18.93
N VAL A 189 10.16 12.42 -18.90
CA VAL A 189 10.73 13.13 -17.75
C VAL A 189 9.78 13.03 -16.56
N TYR A 190 8.47 13.20 -16.73
CA TYR A 190 7.49 13.09 -15.64
C TYR A 190 7.48 11.69 -15.02
N ILE A 191 7.51 10.65 -15.86
CA ILE A 191 7.53 9.25 -15.43
C ILE A 191 8.88 8.89 -14.80
N ARG A 192 10.02 9.32 -15.37
CA ARG A 192 11.35 9.15 -14.76
C ARG A 192 11.43 9.88 -13.42
N MET A 193 10.88 11.09 -13.32
CA MET A 193 10.80 11.79 -12.05
C MET A 193 9.94 10.99 -11.06
N GLY A 194 8.84 10.36 -11.49
CA GLY A 194 8.07 9.44 -10.66
C GLY A 194 8.89 8.24 -10.16
N VAL A 195 9.64 7.58 -11.03
CA VAL A 195 10.46 6.39 -10.74
C VAL A 195 11.69 6.72 -9.88
N ASP A 196 12.43 7.77 -10.23
CA ASP A 196 13.63 8.20 -9.50
C ASP A 196 13.27 8.91 -8.18
N ARG A 197 12.13 9.63 -8.10
CA ARG A 197 11.66 10.27 -6.84
C ARG A 197 11.14 9.25 -5.83
N TYR A 198 10.61 8.11 -6.28
CA TYR A 198 10.06 7.07 -5.40
C TYR A 198 10.98 5.89 -5.14
N GLY A 199 12.26 5.96 -5.55
CA GLY A 199 13.34 5.04 -5.16
C GLY A 199 12.83 3.67 -4.74
N MET A 200 12.55 2.79 -5.70
CA MET A 200 11.86 1.51 -5.47
C MET A 200 12.40 0.75 -4.26
N ASP A 201 13.71 0.80 -4.02
CA ASP A 201 14.34 0.13 -2.89
C ASP A 201 13.97 0.77 -1.55
N GLY A 202 13.88 2.10 -1.48
CA GLY A 202 13.51 2.85 -0.28
C GLY A 202 12.07 2.60 0.16
N VAL A 203 11.13 2.57 -0.79
CA VAL A 203 9.72 2.31 -0.47
C VAL A 203 9.51 0.85 -0.07
N VAL A 204 10.15 -0.10 -0.75
CA VAL A 204 10.08 -1.53 -0.37
C VAL A 204 10.64 -1.73 1.04
N ASN A 205 11.78 -1.12 1.36
CA ASN A 205 12.36 -1.16 2.70
C ASN A 205 11.42 -0.53 3.76
N LEU A 206 10.76 0.58 3.43
CA LEU A 206 9.78 1.21 4.32
C LEU A 206 8.57 0.29 4.57
N ILE A 207 8.04 -0.36 3.53
CA ILE A 207 6.91 -1.29 3.65
C ILE A 207 7.32 -2.46 4.57
N VAL A 208 8.49 -3.06 4.34
CA VAL A 208 8.99 -4.14 5.19
C VAL A 208 9.16 -3.66 6.64
N ALA A 209 9.72 -2.48 6.87
CA ALA A 209 9.87 -1.90 8.20
C ALA A 209 8.52 -1.69 8.91
N LEU A 210 7.49 -1.23 8.20
CA LEU A 210 6.14 -1.06 8.74
C LEU A 210 5.51 -2.39 9.17
N VAL A 211 5.72 -3.48 8.41
CA VAL A 211 5.25 -4.82 8.81
C VAL A 211 5.91 -5.26 10.11
N HIS A 212 7.24 -5.12 10.22
CA HIS A 212 7.96 -5.46 11.44
C HIS A 212 7.46 -4.65 12.64
N LEU A 213 7.27 -3.35 12.45
CA LEU A 213 6.72 -2.48 13.46
C LEU A 213 5.33 -2.96 13.91
N ALA A 214 4.44 -3.29 12.98
CA ALA A 214 3.11 -3.79 13.30
C ALA A 214 3.15 -5.10 14.11
N VAL A 215 4.03 -6.05 13.74
CA VAL A 215 4.21 -7.32 14.45
C VAL A 215 4.72 -7.10 15.88
N ILE A 216 5.69 -6.19 16.07
CA ILE A 216 6.25 -5.87 17.40
C ILE A 216 5.18 -5.21 18.29
N LEU A 217 4.41 -4.27 17.74
CA LEU A 217 3.30 -3.65 18.47
C LEU A 217 2.25 -4.69 18.89
N PHE A 218 1.90 -5.60 17.98
CA PHE A 218 0.95 -6.67 18.28
C PHE A 218 1.46 -7.62 19.37
N ALA A 219 2.72 -8.06 19.29
CA ALA A 219 3.34 -8.92 20.28
C ALA A 219 3.40 -8.26 21.67
N THR A 220 3.70 -6.95 21.71
CA THR A 220 3.69 -6.17 22.95
C THR A 220 2.29 -6.09 23.55
N GLY A 221 1.27 -5.81 22.72
CA GLY A 221 -0.14 -5.82 23.14
C GLY A 221 -0.59 -7.19 23.66
N LEU A 222 -0.13 -8.28 23.02
CA LEU A 222 -0.43 -9.65 23.44
C LEU A 222 0.13 -9.97 24.82
N LEU A 223 1.38 -9.60 25.09
CA LEU A 223 1.98 -9.80 26.42
C LEU A 223 1.24 -9.00 27.49
N LEU A 224 0.95 -7.71 27.23
CA LEU A 224 0.20 -6.86 28.16
C LEU A 224 -1.21 -7.41 28.46
N PHE A 225 -1.86 -8.01 27.48
CA PHE A 225 -3.15 -8.65 27.67
C PHE A 225 -3.07 -9.94 28.50
N LEU A 226 -2.00 -10.71 28.35
CA LEU A 226 -1.87 -12.03 28.96
C LEU A 226 -1.34 -12.00 30.41
N PHE A 227 -0.50 -11.01 30.73
CA PHE A 227 0.02 -10.79 32.09
C PHE A 227 -1.06 -10.78 33.19
N PRO A 228 -2.16 -10.01 33.09
CA PRO A 228 -3.17 -9.98 34.14
C PRO A 228 -4.04 -11.25 34.20
N ILE A 229 -4.03 -12.09 33.16
CA ILE A 229 -4.87 -13.29 33.08
C ILE A 229 -4.16 -14.49 33.73
N ASN A 230 -2.93 -14.76 33.33
CA ASN A 230 -2.18 -15.91 33.82
C ASN A 230 -0.67 -15.76 33.60
N ASP A 231 0.09 -15.74 34.69
CA ASP A 231 1.55 -15.60 34.67
C ASP A 231 2.27 -16.74 33.93
N VAL A 232 1.75 -17.97 34.01
CA VAL A 232 2.35 -19.14 33.36
C VAL A 232 2.22 -19.03 31.83
N ILE A 233 1.03 -18.68 31.34
CA ILE A 233 0.79 -18.52 29.89
C ILE A 233 1.58 -17.31 29.36
N SER A 234 1.67 -16.24 30.14
CA SER A 234 2.49 -15.05 29.82
C SER A 234 3.96 -15.41 29.64
N TRP A 235 4.57 -16.12 30.61
CA TRP A 235 5.96 -16.56 30.52
C TRP A 235 6.22 -17.51 29.36
N CYS A 236 5.34 -18.47 29.11
CA CYS A 236 5.44 -19.37 27.95
C CYS A 236 5.41 -18.59 26.63
N THR A 237 4.51 -17.60 26.52
CA THR A 237 4.37 -16.77 25.32
C THR A 237 5.57 -15.85 25.14
N MET A 238 6.05 -15.22 26.20
CA MET A 238 7.26 -14.39 26.19
C MET A 238 8.49 -15.19 25.75
N PHE A 239 8.66 -16.40 26.29
CA PHE A 239 9.76 -17.28 25.90
C PHE A 239 9.70 -17.63 24.42
N ALA A 240 8.52 -18.05 23.92
CA ALA A 240 8.33 -18.34 22.50
C ALA A 240 8.65 -17.14 21.61
N LEU A 241 8.12 -15.95 21.93
CA LEU A 241 8.38 -14.71 21.19
C LEU A 241 9.87 -14.35 21.19
N THR A 242 10.56 -14.55 22.32
CA THR A 242 12.00 -14.25 22.45
C THR A 242 12.83 -15.21 21.60
N VAL A 243 12.53 -16.50 21.60
CA VAL A 243 13.23 -17.50 20.77
C VAL A 243 13.04 -17.19 19.27
N PHE A 244 11.80 -16.91 18.85
CA PHE A 244 11.53 -16.53 17.46
C PHE A 244 12.22 -15.21 17.08
N GLY A 245 12.19 -14.20 17.96
CA GLY A 245 12.84 -12.92 17.75
C GLY A 245 14.36 -13.05 17.62
N LEU A 246 15.00 -13.85 18.49
CA LEU A 246 16.43 -14.15 18.41
C LEU A 246 16.78 -14.89 17.11
N ALA A 247 16.00 -15.90 16.73
CA ALA A 247 16.20 -16.60 15.47
C ALA A 247 16.08 -15.66 14.27
N TYR A 248 15.10 -14.76 14.28
CA TYR A 248 14.91 -13.74 13.25
C TYR A 248 16.10 -12.76 13.17
N LEU A 249 16.59 -12.29 14.31
CA LEU A 249 17.77 -11.40 14.35
C LEU A 249 19.03 -12.10 13.87
N ILE A 250 19.25 -13.35 14.27
CA ILE A 250 20.40 -14.16 13.80
C ILE A 250 20.31 -14.32 12.28
N ALA A 251 19.14 -14.70 11.76
CA ALA A 251 18.93 -14.85 10.32
C ALA A 251 19.03 -13.52 9.54
N GLY A 252 18.71 -12.39 10.16
CA GLY A 252 18.85 -11.07 9.54
C GLY A 252 20.27 -10.50 9.56
N ILE A 253 21.14 -11.02 10.44
CA ILE A 253 22.56 -10.63 10.53
C ILE A 253 23.45 -11.52 9.66
N LEU A 254 23.08 -12.81 9.53
CA LEU A 254 23.81 -13.81 8.74
C LEU A 254 23.69 -13.55 7.23
#